data_AF-Q0B0N1-F1
#
_entry.id   AF-Q0B0N1-F1
#
_cell.length_a   1.000
_cell.length_b   1.000
_cell.length_c   1.000
_cell.angle_alpha   90.00
_cell.angle_beta   90.00
_cell.angle_gamma   90.00
#
_symmetry.space_group_name_H-M   'P 1'
#
loop_
_entity.id
_entity.type
_entity.pdbx_description
1 polymer ?
#
loop_
_entity_poly.entity_id
_entity_poly.type
_entity_poly.pdbx_seq_one_letter_code
_entity_poly.pdbx_strand_id
1 'polypeptide(L)'
;MSTVIQQVQKRMLVSLAQVARNLNIHEGDHVLLEERDGGIFISPVGWHEKNQEYFWSEEWQNMMKKSAEDLAQGRVQRFQDIKSLMEKLGGEEDDNA
;
A
#
# COMPACT_ATOMS: atom_id res chain seq x y z
N MET A 1 5.39 17.87 -8.61
CA MET A 1 4.37 18.22 -7.61
C MET A 1 3.49 19.31 -8.20
N SER A 2 2.17 19.16 -8.15
CA SER A 2 1.23 20.17 -8.64
C SER A 2 0.68 20.96 -7.46
N THR A 3 0.95 22.25 -7.41
CA THR A 3 0.36 23.16 -6.42
C THR A 3 -0.76 23.93 -7.09
N VAL A 4 -1.91 23.98 -6.43
CA VAL A 4 -3.13 24.62 -6.94
C VAL A 4 -3.72 25.46 -5.82
N ILE A 5 -4.15 26.68 -6.14
CA ILE A 5 -4.95 27.52 -5.24
C ILE A 5 -6.41 27.32 -5.62
N GLN A 6 -7.23 26.91 -4.65
CA GLN A 6 -8.68 26.74 -4.81
C GLN A 6 -9.44 27.59 -3.81
N GLN A 7 -10.56 28.15 -4.27
CA GLN A 7 -11.48 28.88 -3.40
C GLN A 7 -12.38 27.89 -2.66
N VAL A 8 -12.56 28.10 -1.35
CA VAL A 8 -13.61 27.43 -0.57
C VAL A 8 -14.97 27.95 -1.02
N GLN A 9 -15.81 27.05 -1.53
CA GLN A 9 -17.15 27.35 -2.00
C GLN A 9 -18.15 27.35 -0.83
N LYS A 10 -19.44 27.59 -1.14
CA LYS A 10 -20.52 27.50 -0.15
C LYS A 10 -20.49 26.13 0.55
N ARG A 11 -20.94 26.10 1.81
CA ARG A 11 -20.95 24.90 2.66
C ARG A 11 -19.57 24.27 2.90
N MET A 12 -18.51 25.09 2.84
CA MET A 12 -17.12 24.65 3.10
C MET A 12 -16.61 23.58 2.12
N LEU A 13 -17.08 23.60 0.88
CA LEU A 13 -16.65 22.66 -0.15
C LEU A 13 -15.41 23.16 -0.90
N VAL A 14 -14.43 22.28 -1.11
CA VAL A 14 -13.26 22.53 -1.95
C VAL A 14 -13.24 21.51 -3.09
N SER A 15 -13.19 21.97 -4.33
CA SER A 15 -13.11 21.06 -5.48
C SER A 15 -11.69 20.51 -5.64
N LEU A 16 -11.57 19.18 -5.64
CA LEU A 16 -10.31 18.46 -5.85
C LEU A 16 -10.02 18.17 -7.34
N ALA A 17 -10.87 18.59 -8.27
CA ALA A 17 -10.83 18.14 -9.67
C ALA A 17 -9.47 18.34 -10.38
N GLN A 18 -8.72 19.40 -10.02
CA GLN A 18 -7.41 19.69 -10.61
C GLN A 18 -6.30 18.77 -10.11
N VAL A 19 -6.42 18.23 -8.89
CA VAL A 19 -5.43 17.31 -8.28
C VAL A 19 -5.88 15.85 -8.31
N ALA A 20 -7.19 15.60 -8.45
CA ALA A 20 -7.81 14.27 -8.39
C ALA A 20 -7.23 13.30 -9.42
N ARG A 21 -6.98 13.74 -10.66
CA ARG A 21 -6.38 12.89 -11.71
C ARG A 21 -5.00 12.33 -11.33
N ASN A 22 -4.17 13.15 -10.69
CA ASN A 22 -2.83 12.73 -10.29
C ASN A 22 -2.85 11.79 -9.07
N LEU A 23 -3.91 11.88 -8.27
CA LEU A 23 -4.11 11.09 -7.04
C LEU A 23 -5.08 9.91 -7.24
N ASN A 24 -5.57 9.72 -8.47
CA ASN A 24 -6.56 8.70 -8.83
C ASN A 24 -7.82 8.73 -7.93
N ILE A 25 -8.28 9.93 -7.58
CA ILE A 25 -9.51 10.15 -6.78
C ILE A 25 -10.70 10.31 -7.73
N HIS A 26 -11.79 9.60 -7.44
CA HIS A 26 -13.05 9.64 -8.18
C HIS A 26 -14.19 10.14 -7.29
N GLU A 27 -15.31 10.53 -7.93
CA GLU A 27 -16.52 10.88 -7.20
C GLU A 27 -17.03 9.66 -6.40
N GLY A 28 -17.29 9.86 -5.11
CA GLY A 28 -17.71 8.78 -4.20
C GLY A 28 -16.57 8.13 -3.41
N ASP A 29 -15.31 8.41 -3.76
CA ASP A 29 -14.16 7.93 -2.97
C ASP A 29 -14.10 8.60 -1.60
N HIS A 30 -13.54 7.89 -0.64
CA HIS A 30 -13.30 8.40 0.69
C HIS A 30 -11.89 9.02 0.77
N VAL A 31 -11.77 10.09 1.54
CA VAL A 31 -10.50 10.74 1.83
C VAL A 31 -10.34 10.93 3.33
N LEU A 32 -9.11 10.78 3.81
CA LEU A 32 -8.73 11.14 5.17
C LEU A 32 -8.36 12.63 5.19
N LEU A 33 -8.87 13.35 6.19
CA LEU A 33 -8.50 14.73 6.48
C LEU A 33 -7.75 14.75 7.81
N GLU A 34 -6.50 15.19 7.79
CA GLU A 34 -5.67 15.34 8.99
C GLU A 34 -5.26 16.80 9.16
N GLU A 35 -5.48 17.36 10.35
CA GLU A 35 -4.89 18.65 10.71
C GLU A 35 -3.42 18.46 11.07
N ARG A 36 -2.52 19.09 10.32
CA ARG A 36 -1.07 19.07 10.59
C ARG A 36 -0.40 20.33 10.09
N ASP A 37 0.60 20.79 10.84
CA ASP A 37 1.42 21.97 10.50
C ASP A 37 0.61 23.25 10.20
N GLY A 38 -0.53 23.43 10.88
CA GLY A 38 -1.42 24.58 10.66
C GLY A 38 -2.22 24.52 9.35
N GLY A 39 -2.25 23.37 8.68
CA GLY A 39 -3.04 23.11 7.49
C GLY A 39 -3.82 21.79 7.57
N ILE A 40 -4.46 21.45 6.45
CA ILE A 40 -5.16 20.17 6.28
C ILE A 40 -4.41 19.35 5.24
N PHE A 41 -4.00 18.14 5.63
CA PHE A 41 -3.55 17.13 4.69
C PHE A 41 -4.71 16.24 4.28
N ILE A 42 -4.84 16.03 2.97
CA ILE A 42 -5.89 15.20 2.37
C ILE A 42 -5.21 14.04 1.65
N SER A 43 -5.56 12.81 2.01
CA SER A 43 -5.08 11.60 1.34
C SER A 43 -6.25 10.69 0.93
N PRO A 44 -6.19 10.04 -0.24
CA PRO A 44 -7.14 8.99 -0.60
C PRO A 44 -7.09 7.84 0.41
N VAL A 45 -8.24 7.28 0.78
CA VAL A 45 -8.29 6.06 1.59
C VAL A 45 -9.04 4.96 0.84
N GLY A 46 -8.55 3.74 0.99
CA GLY A 46 -9.20 2.53 0.51
C GLY A 46 -9.83 1.76 1.66
N TRP A 47 -10.98 1.13 1.41
CA TRP A 47 -11.57 0.17 2.32
C TRP A 47 -11.12 -1.23 1.94
N HIS A 48 -10.78 -2.06 2.91
CA HIS A 48 -10.53 -3.48 2.73
C HIS A 48 -11.47 -4.29 3.61
N GLU A 49 -11.76 -5.53 3.21
CA GLU A 49 -12.48 -6.46 4.09
C GLU A 49 -11.69 -6.70 5.39
N LYS A 50 -12.40 -6.95 6.49
CA LYS A 50 -11.77 -7.16 7.80
C LYS A 50 -10.84 -8.38 7.82
N ASN A 51 -11.17 -9.42 7.05
CA ASN A 51 -10.32 -10.61 6.88
C ASN A 51 -8.97 -10.30 6.19
N GLN A 52 -8.81 -9.13 5.57
CA GLN A 52 -7.60 -8.66 4.88
C GLN A 52 -6.88 -7.54 5.65
N GLU A 53 -7.37 -7.17 6.84
CA GLU A 53 -6.80 -6.08 7.65
C GLU A 53 -5.34 -6.34 8.05
N TYR A 54 -4.96 -7.61 8.23
CA TYR A 54 -3.58 -8.01 8.52
C TYR A 54 -2.59 -7.50 7.47
N PHE A 55 -2.97 -7.44 6.19
CA PHE A 55 -2.11 -6.98 5.09
C PHE A 55 -1.75 -5.50 5.24
N TRP A 56 -2.63 -4.71 5.85
CA TRP A 56 -2.47 -3.28 6.05
C TRP A 56 -1.83 -2.93 7.39
N SER A 57 -1.47 -3.93 8.21
CA SER A 57 -0.72 -3.70 9.44
C SER A 57 0.68 -3.15 9.15
N GLU A 58 1.18 -2.30 10.05
CA GLU A 58 2.53 -1.72 9.95
C GLU A 58 3.61 -2.81 9.87
N GLU A 59 3.45 -3.88 10.64
CA GLU A 59 4.34 -5.04 10.63
C GLU A 59 4.41 -5.67 9.22
N TRP A 60 3.25 -5.96 8.61
CA TRP A 60 3.19 -6.57 7.29
C TRP A 60 3.77 -5.65 6.21
N GLN A 61 3.43 -4.36 6.25
CA GLN A 61 3.96 -3.37 5.30
C GLN A 61 5.48 -3.22 5.41
N ASN A 62 6.03 -3.26 6.62
CA ASN A 62 7.48 -3.23 6.85
C ASN A 62 8.18 -4.50 6.31
N MET A 63 7.57 -5.67 6.50
CA MET A 63 8.07 -6.92 5.90
C MET A 63 8.04 -6.88 4.36
N MET A 64 6.97 -6.35 3.78
CA MET A 64 6.83 -6.16 2.34
C MET A 64 7.89 -5.21 1.78
N LYS A 65 8.10 -4.07 2.45
CA LYS A 65 9.13 -3.10 2.09
C LYS A 65 10.53 -3.73 2.12
N LYS A 66 10.87 -4.43 3.20
CA LYS A 66 12.16 -5.13 3.32
C LYS A 66 12.34 -6.18 2.22
N SER A 67 11.30 -6.96 1.91
CA SER A 67 11.35 -7.96 0.84
C SER A 67 11.57 -7.34 -0.54
N ALA A 68 10.95 -6.19 -0.81
CA ALA A 68 11.17 -5.43 -2.05
C ALA A 68 12.60 -4.87 -2.14
N GLU A 69 13.15 -4.37 -1.03
CA GLU A 69 14.54 -3.92 -0.94
C GLU A 69 15.53 -5.07 -1.16
N ASP A 70 15.28 -6.25 -0.56
CA ASP A 70 16.07 -7.45 -0.75
C ASP A 70 16.05 -7.90 -2.21
N LEU A 71 14.88 -7.88 -2.86
CA LEU A 71 14.74 -8.20 -4.29
C LEU A 71 15.52 -7.23 -5.17
N ALA A 72 15.39 -5.92 -4.93
CA ALA A 72 16.09 -4.88 -5.69
C ALA A 72 17.62 -4.95 -5.53
N GLN A 73 18.09 -5.35 -4.35
CA GLN A 73 19.52 -5.49 -4.04
C GLN A 73 20.06 -6.90 -4.36
N GLY A 74 19.23 -7.77 -4.95
CA GLY A 74 19.63 -9.12 -5.34
C GLY A 74 19.90 -10.06 -4.16
N ARG A 75 19.46 -9.71 -2.95
CA ARG A 75 19.51 -10.56 -1.75
C ARG A 75 18.41 -11.63 -1.80
N VAL A 76 18.42 -12.41 -2.86
CA VAL A 76 17.46 -13.48 -3.12
C VAL A 76 18.19 -14.81 -3.26
N GLN A 77 17.55 -15.87 -2.79
CA GLN A 77 18.00 -17.23 -3.08
C GLN A 77 17.20 -17.76 -4.27
N ARG A 78 17.89 -18.34 -5.23
CA ARG A 78 17.27 -19.01 -6.38
C ARG A 78 17.48 -20.50 -6.24
N PHE A 79 16.41 -21.25 -6.47
CA PHE A 79 16.42 -22.71 -6.48
C PHE A 79 16.16 -23.17 -7.91
N GLN A 80 16.84 -24.21 -8.34
CA GLN A 80 16.71 -24.73 -9.71
C GLN A 80 15.55 -25.72 -9.84
N ASP A 81 15.10 -26.27 -8.72
CA ASP A 81 14.01 -27.24 -8.64
C ASP A 81 13.22 -27.07 -7.34
N ILE A 82 12.03 -27.65 -7.33
CA ILE A 82 11.11 -27.58 -6.18
C ILE A 82 11.67 -28.37 -4.99
N LYS A 83 12.40 -29.46 -5.25
CA LYS A 83 12.94 -30.32 -4.18
C LYS A 83 13.90 -29.55 -3.27
N SER A 84 14.89 -28.87 -3.86
CA SER A 84 15.86 -28.04 -3.13
C SER A 84 15.22 -26.86 -2.40
N LEU A 85 14.13 -26.29 -2.93
CA LEU A 85 13.33 -25.28 -2.23
C LEU A 85 12.65 -25.87 -0.98
N MET A 86 12.01 -27.03 -1.11
CA MET A 86 11.29 -27.70 -0.02
C MET A 86 12.24 -28.12 1.11
N GLU A 87 13.39 -28.71 0.77
CA GLU A 87 14.45 -29.04 1.74
C GLU A 87 14.89 -27.81 2.53
N LYS A 88 15.01 -26.65 1.86
CA LYS A 88 15.42 -25.40 2.52
C LYS A 88 14.35 -24.83 3.44
N LEU A 89 13.07 -24.97 3.07
CA LEU A 89 11.93 -24.47 3.85
C LEU A 89 11.56 -25.39 5.02
N GLY A 90 12.23 -26.54 5.15
CA GLY A 90 11.96 -27.52 6.21
C GLY A 90 10.73 -28.38 5.93
N GLY A 91 10.34 -28.53 4.67
CA GLY A 91 9.37 -29.54 4.28
C GLY A 91 10.00 -30.92 4.41
N GLU A 92 9.42 -31.79 5.22
CA GLU A 92 9.74 -33.23 5.19
C GLU A 92 9.26 -33.79 3.85
N GLU A 93 10.05 -34.68 3.24
CA GLU A 93 9.60 -35.49 2.11
C GLU A 93 8.44 -36.36 2.62
N ASP A 94 7.20 -36.00 2.27
CA ASP A 94 6.08 -36.94 2.36
C ASP A 94 6.33 -38.02 1.29
N ASP A 95 7.10 -39.03 1.67
CA ASP A 95 7.45 -40.24 0.92
C ASP A 95 6.24 -41.19 0.72
N ASN A 96 5.02 -40.65 0.59
CA ASN A 96 3.80 -41.43 0.37
C ASN A 96 3.11 -41.09 -0.96
N ALA A 97 3.46 -41.94 -1.95
CA ALA A 97 2.73 -42.32 -3.18
C ALA A 97 3.08 -41.58 -4.49
#